data_AF-A0A2E1TUN4-F1
#
_entry.id   AF-A0A2E1TUN4-F1
#
_cell.length_a   1.000
_cell.length_b   1.000
_cell.length_c   1.000
_cell.angle_alpha   90.00
_cell.angle_beta   90.00
_cell.angle_gamma   90.00
#
_symmetry.space_group_name_H-M   'P 1'
#
loop_
_entity.id
_entity.type
_entity.pdbx_description
1 polymer ?
#
loop_
_entity_poly.entity_id
_entity_poly.type
_entity_poly.pdbx_seq_one_letter_code
_entity_poly.pdbx_strand_id
1 'polypeptide(L)'
;MLGEGFDCRPYFVVDGEMPASVDEQDGWLVSGSRHGAYEDHVWIPPLEDFLRAAYAAAVPVVGICFGHQILAQALGGRVEKFDGGWSIGPTEYAFADGHHETVVAFHQDQITAKPEAAAVIASTDFCAFAGLAYPGPTISFQPHPEFTPAFIGDLLEAYQDRLDPAVVTDASARLSTPLSQGGMVGQIRDVLRGGEAMSVAAADAAAPAGAEAG
;
A
#
# COMPACT_ATOMS: atom_id res chain seq x y z
N MET A 1 4.26 -4.33 13.31
CA MET A 1 4.11 -3.00 12.69
C MET A 1 3.53 -1.96 13.65
N LEU A 2 2.27 -2.08 14.10
CA LEU A 2 1.60 -1.01 14.87
C LEU A 2 2.16 -0.77 16.28
N GLY A 3 2.62 -1.81 16.98
CA GLY A 3 3.24 -1.67 18.31
C GLY A 3 2.23 -1.40 19.42
N GLU A 4 2.70 -0.89 20.57
CA GLU A 4 1.84 -0.55 21.71
C GLU A 4 0.92 0.64 21.40
N GLY A 5 -0.25 0.66 22.05
CA GLY A 5 -1.23 1.74 21.93
C GLY A 5 -2.28 1.57 20.81
N PHE A 6 -2.39 0.37 20.23
CA PHE A 6 -3.47 -0.01 19.32
C PHE A 6 -4.16 -1.27 19.85
N ASP A 7 -5.49 -1.23 19.95
CA ASP A 7 -6.31 -2.43 20.10
C ASP A 7 -6.85 -2.80 18.71
N CYS A 8 -6.60 -4.04 18.29
CA CYS A 8 -6.85 -4.45 16.90
C CYS A 8 -7.86 -5.58 16.87
N ARG A 9 -8.95 -5.38 16.12
CA ARG A 9 -9.93 -6.42 15.80
C ARG A 9 -9.84 -6.82 14.33
N PRO A 10 -9.58 -8.10 14.01
CA PRO A 10 -9.58 -8.55 12.62
C PRO A 10 -11.00 -8.69 12.09
N TYR A 11 -11.16 -8.41 10.79
CA TYR A 11 -12.37 -8.68 10.01
C TYR A 11 -11.95 -9.43 8.74
N PHE A 12 -12.39 -10.67 8.59
CA PHE A 12 -12.07 -11.49 7.42
C PHE A 12 -13.10 -11.25 6.32
N VAL A 13 -12.96 -10.12 5.62
CA VAL A 13 -13.89 -9.70 4.55
C VAL A 13 -14.02 -10.74 3.43
N VAL A 14 -12.97 -11.52 3.19
CA VAL A 14 -12.96 -12.66 2.25
C VAL A 14 -13.96 -13.75 2.62
N ASP A 15 -14.27 -13.88 3.91
CA ASP A 15 -15.26 -14.80 4.47
C ASP A 15 -16.62 -14.11 4.71
N GLY A 16 -16.78 -12.86 4.22
CA GLY A 16 -17.99 -12.07 4.36
C GLY A 16 -18.13 -11.34 5.71
N GLU A 17 -17.10 -11.37 6.55
CA GLU A 17 -17.09 -10.64 7.81
C GLU A 17 -16.76 -9.16 7.57
N MET A 18 -17.79 -8.32 7.49
CA MET A 18 -17.66 -6.86 7.41
C MET A 18 -17.96 -6.21 8.75
N PRO A 19 -17.33 -5.05 9.06
CA PRO A 19 -17.81 -4.20 10.14
C PRO A 19 -19.27 -3.78 9.95
N ALA A 20 -19.98 -3.54 11.04
CA ALA A 20 -21.37 -3.09 11.03
C ALA A 20 -21.49 -1.64 10.51
N SER A 21 -20.47 -0.81 10.76
CA SER A 21 -20.39 0.56 10.30
C SER A 21 -18.93 1.05 10.24
N VAL A 22 -18.70 2.14 9.51
CA VAL A 22 -17.36 2.72 9.35
C VAL A 22 -16.79 3.33 10.63
N ASP A 23 -17.66 3.69 11.57
CA ASP A 23 -17.35 4.24 12.89
C ASP A 23 -17.37 3.19 14.01
N GLU A 24 -17.48 1.89 13.68
CA GLU A 24 -17.32 0.81 14.67
C GLU A 24 -15.92 0.81 15.30
N GLN A 25 -14.91 1.32 14.58
CA GLN A 25 -13.53 1.44 15.02
C GLN A 25 -13.02 2.86 14.77
N ASP A 26 -11.97 3.25 15.50
CA ASP A 26 -11.32 4.56 15.37
C ASP A 26 -10.53 4.72 14.05
N GLY A 27 -10.26 3.62 13.34
CA GLY A 27 -9.55 3.61 12.07
C GLY A 27 -9.41 2.22 11.47
N TRP A 28 -9.06 2.17 10.19
CA TRP A 28 -9.01 0.94 9.41
C TRP A 28 -7.62 0.72 8.80
N LEU A 29 -7.06 -0.47 9.03
CA LEU A 29 -5.89 -0.96 8.32
C LEU A 29 -6.30 -2.09 7.37
N VAL A 30 -6.26 -1.84 6.08
CA VAL A 30 -6.57 -2.84 5.04
C VAL A 30 -5.27 -3.53 4.62
N SER A 31 -5.16 -4.83 4.90
CA SER A 31 -3.94 -5.60 4.67
C SER A 31 -3.78 -6.07 3.21
N GLY A 32 -2.65 -6.72 2.93
CA GLY A 32 -2.42 -7.43 1.67
C GLY A 32 -3.38 -8.61 1.45
N SER A 33 -3.46 -9.06 0.19
CA SER A 33 -4.24 -10.22 -0.24
C SER A 33 -3.50 -10.92 -1.38
N ARG A 34 -3.79 -12.21 -1.58
CA ARG A 34 -3.35 -12.97 -2.76
C ARG A 34 -4.22 -12.72 -4.01
N HIS A 35 -5.35 -12.04 -3.84
CA HIS A 35 -6.34 -11.74 -4.87
C HIS A 35 -6.06 -10.36 -5.47
N GLY A 36 -6.25 -10.19 -6.78
CA GLY A 36 -6.22 -8.87 -7.42
C GLY A 36 -7.46 -8.04 -7.08
N ALA A 37 -7.30 -6.72 -6.90
CA ALA A 37 -8.41 -5.81 -6.60
C ALA A 37 -9.47 -5.73 -7.72
N TYR A 38 -9.07 -6.02 -8.96
CA TYR A 38 -9.94 -6.03 -10.14
C TYR A 38 -10.59 -7.40 -10.41
N GLU A 39 -10.32 -8.42 -9.58
CA GLU A 39 -10.93 -9.73 -9.73
C GLU A 39 -12.42 -9.71 -9.33
N ASP A 40 -13.22 -10.59 -9.92
CA ASP A 40 -14.66 -10.68 -9.64
C ASP A 40 -14.93 -11.57 -8.40
N HIS A 41 -14.58 -11.06 -7.22
CA HIS A 41 -14.95 -11.69 -5.94
C HIS A 41 -16.11 -10.98 -5.28
N VAL A 42 -17.07 -11.73 -4.76
CA VAL A 42 -18.29 -11.19 -4.13
C VAL A 42 -18.05 -10.27 -2.92
N TRP A 43 -16.88 -10.37 -2.28
CA TRP A 43 -16.49 -9.53 -1.14
C TRP A 43 -15.82 -8.21 -1.56
N ILE A 44 -15.37 -8.07 -2.81
CA ILE A 44 -14.71 -6.86 -3.31
C ILE A 44 -15.68 -5.67 -3.37
N PRO A 45 -16.86 -5.76 -4.02
CA PRO A 45 -17.76 -4.60 -4.09
C PRO A 45 -18.21 -4.06 -2.71
N PRO A 46 -18.59 -4.92 -1.73
CA PRO A 46 -18.89 -4.45 -0.37
C PRO A 46 -17.70 -3.77 0.32
N LEU A 47 -16.48 -4.27 0.10
CA LEU A 47 -15.27 -3.63 0.63
C LEU A 47 -15.04 -2.26 0.00
N GLU A 48 -15.21 -2.11 -1.31
CA GLU A 48 -15.10 -0.80 -1.96
C GLU A 48 -16.15 0.19 -1.44
N ASP A 49 -17.40 -0.25 -1.27
CA ASP A 49 -18.48 0.58 -0.70
C ASP A 49 -18.12 1.04 0.71
N PHE A 50 -17.58 0.12 1.52
CA PHE A 50 -17.11 0.44 2.87
C PHE A 50 -15.98 1.47 2.85
N LEU A 51 -14.99 1.31 1.97
CA LEU A 51 -13.85 2.24 1.87
C LEU A 51 -14.28 3.62 1.37
N ARG A 52 -15.21 3.69 0.40
CA ARG A 52 -15.83 4.96 -0.01
C ARG A 52 -16.55 5.65 1.14
N ALA A 53 -17.30 4.89 1.94
CA ALA A 53 -18.01 5.42 3.10
C ALA A 53 -17.06 5.90 4.20
N ALA A 54 -16.00 5.15 4.52
CA ALA A 54 -15.01 5.51 5.53
C ALA A 54 -14.25 6.78 5.11
N TYR A 55 -13.82 6.85 3.85
CA TYR A 55 -13.18 8.03 3.27
C TYR A 55 -14.11 9.26 3.32
N ALA A 56 -15.37 9.12 2.92
CA ALA A 56 -16.34 10.22 2.95
C ALA A 56 -16.65 10.71 4.37
N ALA A 57 -16.59 9.82 5.36
CA ALA A 57 -16.78 10.13 6.77
C ALA A 57 -15.50 10.66 7.46
N ALA A 58 -14.38 10.76 6.73
CA ALA A 58 -13.06 11.10 7.28
C ALA A 58 -12.64 10.20 8.46
N VAL A 59 -13.05 8.92 8.42
CA VAL A 59 -12.50 7.90 9.33
C VAL A 59 -11.09 7.55 8.84
N PRO A 60 -10.09 7.44 9.73
CA PRO A 60 -8.74 7.04 9.35
C PRO A 60 -8.70 5.73 8.55
N VAL A 61 -8.02 5.73 7.40
CA VAL A 61 -7.82 4.53 6.56
C VAL A 61 -6.36 4.44 6.11
N VAL A 62 -5.75 3.28 6.35
CA VAL A 62 -4.44 2.90 5.83
C VAL A 62 -4.58 1.64 4.97
N GLY A 63 -4.15 1.71 3.71
CA GLY A 63 -4.10 0.55 2.81
C GLY A 63 -2.67 0.04 2.59
N ILE A 64 -2.43 -1.27 2.72
CA ILE A 64 -1.13 -1.91 2.46
C ILE A 64 -1.25 -2.95 1.34
N CYS A 65 -0.41 -2.86 0.32
CA CYS A 65 -0.37 -3.76 -0.84
C CYS A 65 -1.75 -3.87 -1.53
N PHE A 66 -2.48 -4.98 -1.36
CA PHE A 66 -3.88 -5.07 -1.82
C PHE A 66 -4.73 -3.94 -1.26
N GLY A 67 -4.59 -3.61 0.03
CA GLY A 67 -5.30 -2.50 0.66
C GLY A 67 -5.04 -1.15 -0.02
N HIS A 68 -3.82 -0.96 -0.52
CA HIS A 68 -3.45 0.23 -1.29
C HIS A 68 -4.16 0.27 -2.65
N GLN A 69 -4.18 -0.88 -3.33
CA GLN A 69 -4.80 -1.04 -4.64
C GLN A 69 -6.34 -0.89 -4.57
N ILE A 70 -7.00 -1.61 -3.67
CA ILE A 70 -8.46 -1.59 -3.54
C ILE A 70 -8.98 -0.23 -3.09
N LEU A 71 -8.23 0.47 -2.23
CA LEU A 71 -8.58 1.83 -1.83
C LEU A 71 -8.50 2.79 -3.02
N ALA A 72 -7.43 2.72 -3.80
CA ALA A 72 -7.30 3.53 -5.00
C ALA A 72 -8.41 3.23 -6.01
N GLN A 73 -8.71 1.95 -6.26
CA GLN A 73 -9.80 1.52 -7.15
C GLN A 73 -11.16 2.04 -6.67
N ALA A 74 -11.46 1.88 -5.38
CA ALA A 74 -12.71 2.35 -4.77
C ALA A 74 -12.91 3.87 -4.94
N LEU A 75 -11.82 4.63 -4.97
CA LEU A 75 -11.78 6.09 -5.11
C LEU A 75 -11.56 6.56 -6.57
N GLY A 76 -11.75 5.69 -7.55
CA GLY A 76 -11.75 6.04 -8.98
C GLY A 76 -10.40 5.90 -9.69
N GLY A 77 -9.41 5.28 -9.04
CA GLY A 77 -8.16 4.86 -9.66
C GLY A 77 -8.31 3.58 -10.48
N ARG A 78 -7.22 3.14 -11.11
CA ARG A 78 -7.14 1.91 -11.87
C ARG A 78 -6.00 1.04 -11.37
N VAL A 79 -6.31 -0.23 -11.11
CA VAL A 79 -5.34 -1.27 -10.74
C VAL A 79 -5.31 -2.30 -11.85
N GLU A 80 -4.11 -2.68 -12.26
CA GLU A 80 -3.89 -3.68 -13.29
C GLU A 80 -2.77 -4.63 -12.87
N LYS A 81 -2.81 -5.84 -13.44
CA LYS A 81 -1.65 -6.73 -13.40
C LYS A 81 -0.51 -6.08 -14.16
N PHE A 82 0.65 -5.93 -13.54
CA PHE A 82 1.79 -5.31 -14.21
C PHE A 82 2.51 -6.30 -15.13
N ASP A 83 2.65 -5.91 -16.39
CA ASP A 83 3.34 -6.70 -17.42
C ASP A 83 4.87 -6.69 -17.24
N GLY A 84 5.42 -5.73 -16.49
CA GLY A 84 6.84 -5.66 -16.16
C GLY A 84 7.30 -6.69 -15.11
N GLY A 85 6.39 -7.53 -14.61
CA GLY A 85 6.71 -8.63 -13.71
C GLY A 85 6.57 -8.27 -12.22
N TRP A 86 7.32 -8.97 -11.38
CA TRP A 86 7.24 -8.90 -9.93
C TRP A 86 8.31 -8.00 -9.33
N SER A 87 7.94 -7.21 -8.32
CA SER A 87 8.88 -6.59 -7.39
C SER A 87 8.85 -7.35 -6.06
N ILE A 88 9.99 -7.96 -5.70
CA ILE A 88 10.11 -8.80 -4.50
C ILE A 88 11.39 -8.45 -3.72
N GLY A 89 11.28 -8.32 -2.41
CA GLY A 89 12.40 -8.11 -1.48
C GLY A 89 12.71 -6.64 -1.19
N PRO A 90 13.80 -6.37 -0.45
CA PRO A 90 14.17 -5.01 -0.04
C PRO A 90 14.36 -4.09 -1.25
N THR A 91 13.55 -3.02 -1.30
CA THR A 91 13.50 -2.06 -2.41
C THR A 91 13.57 -0.66 -1.84
N GLU A 92 14.39 0.20 -2.43
CA GLU A 92 14.51 1.60 -2.04
C GLU A 92 13.39 2.43 -2.69
N TYR A 93 12.61 3.14 -1.87
CA TYR A 93 11.53 4.03 -2.29
C TYR A 93 11.94 5.48 -2.09
N ALA A 94 11.74 6.30 -3.12
CA ALA A 94 11.89 7.75 -3.03
C ALA A 94 10.58 8.37 -2.53
N PHE A 95 10.66 9.13 -1.44
CA PHE A 95 9.54 9.85 -0.87
C PHE A 95 9.47 11.29 -1.39
N ALA A 96 8.26 11.85 -1.40
CA ALA A 96 8.02 13.18 -1.96
C ALA A 96 8.86 14.27 -1.28
N ASP A 97 9.10 14.21 0.03
CA ASP A 97 9.94 15.14 0.78
C ASP A 97 11.46 14.93 0.58
N GLY A 98 11.86 14.04 -0.32
CA GLY A 98 13.24 13.83 -0.77
C GLY A 98 14.05 12.78 0.00
N HIS A 99 13.50 12.21 1.08
CA HIS A 99 14.18 11.08 1.74
C HIS A 99 13.92 9.76 1.02
N HIS A 100 14.70 8.74 1.37
CA HIS A 100 14.58 7.39 0.81
C HIS A 100 14.45 6.38 1.95
N GLU A 101 13.55 5.41 1.79
CA GLU A 101 13.45 4.26 2.71
C GLU A 101 13.52 2.95 1.94
N THR A 102 14.25 1.98 2.50
CA THR A 102 14.29 0.61 2.00
C THR A 102 13.21 -0.19 2.72
N VAL A 103 12.20 -0.60 1.97
CA VAL A 103 11.05 -1.37 2.44
C VAL A 103 10.86 -2.60 1.56
N VAL A 104 10.28 -3.66 2.12
CA VAL A 104 10.05 -4.90 1.39
C VAL A 104 8.95 -4.73 0.36
N ALA A 105 9.24 -5.04 -0.91
CA ALA A 105 8.23 -5.24 -1.94
C ALA A 105 7.79 -6.71 -2.00
N PHE A 106 6.51 -6.94 -2.28
CA PHE A 106 6.01 -8.26 -2.70
C PHE A 106 4.72 -8.05 -3.50
N HIS A 107 4.84 -7.64 -4.76
CA HIS A 107 3.68 -7.41 -5.62
C HIS A 107 4.02 -7.57 -7.10
N GLN A 108 3.00 -7.94 -7.87
CA GLN A 108 3.00 -7.80 -9.33
C GLN A 108 2.03 -6.70 -9.72
N ASP A 109 0.81 -6.72 -9.18
CA ASP A 109 -0.21 -5.73 -9.52
C ASP A 109 0.22 -4.33 -9.07
N GLN A 110 -0.22 -3.32 -9.83
CA GLN A 110 0.08 -1.92 -9.59
C GLN A 110 -1.13 -1.04 -9.89
N ILE A 111 -1.18 0.11 -9.22
CA ILE A 111 -2.01 1.22 -9.68
C ILE A 111 -1.38 1.75 -10.98
N THR A 112 -2.17 1.91 -12.03
CA THR A 112 -1.75 2.49 -13.32
C THR A 112 -2.38 3.85 -13.58
N ALA A 113 -3.45 4.19 -12.86
CA ALA A 113 -3.99 5.54 -12.76
C ALA A 113 -4.40 5.82 -11.30
N LYS A 114 -3.77 6.80 -10.66
CA LYS A 114 -4.17 7.22 -9.30
C LYS A 114 -5.54 7.95 -9.32
N PRO A 115 -6.30 7.93 -8.22
CA PRO A 115 -7.41 8.85 -8.02
C PRO A 115 -6.98 10.31 -8.23
N GLU A 116 -7.85 11.12 -8.82
CA GLU A 116 -7.56 12.53 -9.13
C GLU A 116 -7.09 13.31 -7.89
N ALA A 117 -7.80 13.12 -6.78
CA ALA A 117 -7.55 13.81 -5.52
C ALA A 117 -6.31 13.29 -4.75
N ALA A 118 -5.75 12.13 -5.10
CA ALA A 118 -4.63 11.55 -4.39
C ALA A 118 -3.30 12.20 -4.80
N ALA A 119 -2.39 12.41 -3.86
CA ALA A 119 -1.01 12.81 -4.13
C ALA A 119 -0.06 11.62 -4.02
N VAL A 120 0.97 11.61 -4.85
CA VAL A 120 2.04 10.59 -4.77
C VAL A 120 3.01 10.98 -3.67
N ILE A 121 3.18 10.10 -2.69
CA ILE A 121 4.08 10.32 -1.53
C ILE A 121 5.27 9.38 -1.52
N ALA A 122 5.23 8.28 -2.27
CA ALA A 122 6.37 7.38 -2.46
C ALA A 122 6.33 6.75 -3.86
N SER A 123 7.50 6.53 -4.46
CA SER A 123 7.63 5.94 -5.81
C SER A 123 8.96 5.20 -5.99
N THR A 124 9.04 4.42 -7.06
CA THR A 124 10.27 3.83 -7.62
C THR A 124 10.20 3.90 -9.15
N ASP A 125 11.31 3.67 -9.84
CA ASP A 125 11.31 3.50 -11.31
C ASP A 125 10.39 2.36 -11.77
N PHE A 126 10.17 1.35 -10.92
CA PHE A 126 9.32 0.19 -11.21
C PHE A 126 7.84 0.43 -10.87
N CYS A 127 7.54 1.29 -9.90
CA CYS A 127 6.20 1.53 -9.39
C CYS A 127 6.01 3.01 -9.06
N ALA A 128 5.35 3.73 -9.97
CA ALA A 128 5.18 5.19 -9.90
C ALA A 128 4.27 5.65 -8.76
N PHE A 129 3.31 4.81 -8.34
CA PHE A 129 2.32 5.14 -7.32
C PHE A 129 2.50 4.30 -6.05
N ALA A 130 3.74 4.04 -5.63
CA ALA A 130 4.03 3.15 -4.52
C ALA A 130 3.53 3.66 -3.15
N GLY A 131 3.23 4.94 -3.02
CA GLY A 131 2.54 5.51 -1.87
C GLY A 131 1.62 6.64 -2.30
N LEU A 132 0.40 6.65 -1.77
CA LEU A 132 -0.60 7.68 -2.04
C LEU A 132 -1.13 8.27 -0.73
N ALA A 133 -1.19 9.60 -0.67
CA ALA A 133 -1.94 10.35 0.34
C ALA A 133 -3.22 10.90 -0.28
N TYR A 134 -4.32 10.85 0.47
CA TYR A 134 -5.63 11.32 0.03
C TYR A 134 -6.08 12.46 0.95
N PRO A 135 -7.01 13.33 0.51
CA PRO A 135 -7.61 14.31 1.40
C PRO A 135 -8.21 13.66 2.67
N GLY A 136 -7.87 14.21 3.84
CA GLY A 136 -8.28 13.67 5.14
C GLY A 136 -7.27 12.65 5.72
N PRO A 137 -7.67 11.86 6.73
CA PRO A 137 -6.79 10.91 7.39
C PRO A 137 -6.68 9.60 6.59
N THR A 138 -6.27 9.66 5.33
CA THR A 138 -6.22 8.48 4.47
C THR A 138 -4.91 8.40 3.70
N ILE A 139 -4.19 7.28 3.86
CA ILE A 139 -2.92 7.00 3.18
C ILE A 139 -2.86 5.55 2.72
N SER A 140 -1.97 5.25 1.80
CA SER A 140 -1.73 3.87 1.39
C SER A 140 -0.35 3.65 0.82
N PHE A 141 0.17 2.44 0.97
CA PHE A 141 1.49 2.03 0.49
C PHE A 141 1.44 0.66 -0.20
N GLN A 142 2.12 0.56 -1.33
CA GLN A 142 2.34 -0.69 -2.05
C GLN A 142 3.31 -1.65 -1.33
N PRO A 143 4.45 -1.23 -0.74
CA PRO A 143 5.34 -2.14 -0.02
C PRO A 143 4.76 -2.61 1.33
N HIS A 144 5.44 -3.59 1.91
CA HIS A 144 5.10 -4.24 3.17
C HIS A 144 6.06 -3.82 4.31
N PRO A 145 5.81 -2.70 5.00
CA PRO A 145 6.60 -2.30 6.17
C PRO A 145 6.46 -3.27 7.36
N GLU A 146 5.51 -4.20 7.29
CA GLU A 146 5.30 -5.26 8.27
C GLU A 146 6.15 -6.51 8.01
N PHE A 147 6.73 -6.66 6.81
CA PHE A 147 7.54 -7.84 6.46
C PHE A 147 8.99 -7.70 6.93
N THR A 148 9.63 -8.86 7.12
CA THR A 148 11.05 -8.97 7.42
C THR A 148 11.76 -9.73 6.29
N PRO A 149 13.09 -9.57 6.13
CA PRO A 149 13.79 -10.31 5.09
C PRO A 149 13.73 -11.83 5.27
N ALA A 150 13.68 -12.32 6.53
CA ALA A 150 13.48 -13.74 6.81
C ALA A 150 12.13 -14.24 6.27
N PHE A 151 11.06 -13.49 6.52
CA PHE A 151 9.73 -13.83 6.01
C PHE A 151 9.69 -13.85 4.47
N ILE A 152 10.40 -12.94 3.79
CA ILE A 152 10.53 -12.99 2.33
C ILE A 152 11.28 -14.24 1.87
N GLY A 153 12.32 -14.67 2.58
CA GLY A 153 13.00 -15.94 2.29
C GLY A 153 12.02 -17.11 2.26
N ASP A 154 11.16 -17.22 3.27
CA ASP A 154 10.13 -18.26 3.35
C ASP A 154 9.11 -18.16 2.20
N LEU A 155 8.69 -16.94 1.84
CA LEU A 155 7.81 -16.72 0.68
C LEU A 155 8.48 -17.10 -0.64
N LEU A 156 9.74 -16.74 -0.85
CA LEU A 156 10.46 -17.11 -2.07
C LEU A 156 10.55 -18.63 -2.22
N GLU A 157 10.81 -19.36 -1.12
CA GLU A 157 10.82 -20.83 -1.14
C GLU A 157 9.43 -21.40 -1.45
N ALA A 158 8.37 -20.87 -0.83
CA ALA A 158 7.01 -21.35 -1.02
C ALA A 158 6.42 -21.06 -2.41
N TYR A 159 6.86 -19.97 -3.05
CA TYR A 159 6.32 -19.50 -4.34
C TYR A 159 7.28 -19.70 -5.52
N GLN A 160 8.45 -20.32 -5.34
CA GLN A 160 9.47 -20.46 -6.38
C GLN A 160 8.95 -21.05 -7.70
N ASP A 161 8.03 -22.00 -7.64
CA ASP A 161 7.45 -22.66 -8.84
C ASP A 161 6.48 -21.76 -9.62
N ARG A 162 6.06 -20.64 -9.03
CA ARG A 162 5.09 -19.68 -9.59
C ARG A 162 5.74 -18.37 -9.99
N LEU A 163 7.03 -18.21 -9.71
CA LEU A 163 7.80 -17.01 -9.97
C LEU A 163 8.84 -17.28 -11.06
N ASP A 164 9.23 -16.22 -11.77
CA ASP A 164 10.36 -16.32 -12.68
C ASP A 164 11.65 -16.61 -11.87
N PRO A 165 12.46 -17.63 -12.24
CA PRO A 165 13.71 -17.94 -11.55
C PRO A 165 14.67 -16.75 -11.42
N ALA A 166 14.67 -15.83 -12.38
CA ALA A 166 15.47 -14.61 -12.33
C ALA A 166 15.00 -13.67 -11.21
N VAL A 167 13.69 -13.53 -11.02
CA VAL A 167 13.10 -12.74 -9.92
C VAL A 167 13.47 -13.37 -8.58
N VAL A 168 13.35 -14.69 -8.45
CA VAL A 168 13.71 -15.41 -7.21
C VAL A 168 15.20 -15.21 -6.88
N THR A 169 16.07 -15.33 -7.88
CA THR A 169 17.52 -15.18 -7.72
C THR A 169 17.89 -13.76 -7.28
N ASP A 170 17.33 -12.75 -7.94
CA ASP A 170 17.57 -11.34 -7.62
C ASP A 170 17.07 -10.99 -6.21
N ALA A 171 15.83 -11.36 -5.87
CA ALA A 171 15.27 -11.10 -4.55
C ALA A 171 16.07 -11.80 -3.45
N SER A 172 16.50 -13.05 -3.68
CA SER A 172 17.33 -13.82 -2.74
C SER A 172 18.68 -13.16 -2.48
N ALA A 173 19.31 -12.60 -3.52
CA ALA A 173 20.59 -11.91 -3.40
C ALA A 173 20.52 -10.63 -2.55
N ARG A 174 19.33 -10.01 -2.46
CA ARG A 174 19.09 -8.76 -1.73
C ARG A 174 18.53 -8.95 -0.32
N LEU A 175 18.31 -10.17 0.17
CA LEU A 175 17.71 -10.41 1.50
C LEU A 175 18.53 -9.86 2.68
N SER A 176 19.84 -9.66 2.51
CA SER A 176 20.70 -9.07 3.55
C SER A 176 20.67 -7.54 3.55
N THR A 177 20.00 -6.90 2.60
CA THR A 177 19.90 -5.44 2.54
C THR A 177 19.16 -4.90 3.78
N PRO A 178 19.76 -3.97 4.52
CA PRO A 178 19.12 -3.34 5.68
C PRO A 178 17.84 -2.60 5.27
N LEU A 179 16.79 -2.73 6.09
CA LEU A 179 15.54 -1.99 5.93
C LEU A 179 15.60 -0.66 6.70
N SER A 180 14.94 0.37 6.19
CA SER A 180 14.82 1.69 6.82
C SER A 180 13.38 2.20 6.89
N GLN A 181 12.42 1.28 7.03
CA GLN A 181 10.95 1.49 7.07
C GLN A 181 10.39 2.28 8.27
N GLY A 182 11.23 3.00 9.02
CA GLY A 182 10.85 3.62 10.28
C GLY A 182 9.90 4.80 10.10
N GLY A 183 10.14 5.67 9.11
CA GLY A 183 9.30 6.81 8.81
C GLY A 183 7.97 6.39 8.22
N MET A 184 7.95 5.41 7.30
CA MET A 184 6.68 4.83 6.79
C MET A 184 5.82 4.27 7.93
N VAL A 185 6.40 3.49 8.85
CA VAL A 185 5.66 2.98 10.02
C VAL A 185 5.19 4.11 10.93
N GLY A 186 5.97 5.17 11.09
CA GLY A 186 5.56 6.39 11.81
C GLY A 186 4.32 7.02 11.20
N GLN A 187 4.35 7.29 9.89
CA GLN A 187 3.23 7.89 9.15
C GLN A 187 1.94 7.06 9.26
N ILE A 188 2.05 5.73 9.13
CA ILE A 188 0.92 4.80 9.31
C ILE A 188 0.29 4.96 10.71
N ARG A 189 1.11 5.00 11.75
CA ARG A 189 0.63 5.14 13.14
C ARG A 189 0.02 6.51 13.38
N ASP A 190 0.58 7.56 12.81
CA ASP A 190 0.11 8.92 13.02
C ASP A 190 -1.27 9.14 12.38
N VAL A 191 -1.48 8.63 11.15
CA VAL A 191 -2.80 8.67 10.51
C VAL A 191 -3.84 7.88 11.31
N LEU A 192 -3.50 6.66 11.74
CA LEU A 192 -4.42 5.82 12.54
C LEU A 192 -4.74 6.42 13.93
N ARG A 193 -3.95 7.40 14.41
CA ARG A 193 -4.23 8.16 15.64
C ARG A 193 -5.03 9.44 15.40
N GLY A 194 -5.55 9.62 14.18
CA GLY A 194 -6.31 10.82 13.79
C GLY A 194 -5.44 11.98 13.34
N GLY A 195 -4.16 11.75 13.04
CA GLY A 195 -3.33 12.71 12.31
C GLY A 195 -3.82 12.86 10.88
N GLU A 196 -3.66 14.05 10.30
CA GLU A 196 -3.89 14.22 8.87
C GLU A 196 -2.83 13.48 8.05
N ALA A 197 -3.22 12.92 6.90
CA ALA A 197 -2.24 12.47 5.91
C ALA A 197 -1.34 13.66 5.50
N MET A 198 -0.11 13.38 5.07
CA MET A 198 0.72 14.42 4.43
C MET A 198 -0.11 15.15 3.38
N SER A 199 -0.22 16.48 3.49
CA SER A 199 -1.14 17.22 2.66
C SER A 199 -0.76 17.09 1.19
N VAL A 200 -1.77 17.00 0.32
CA VAL A 200 -1.61 17.01 -1.14
C VAL A 200 -0.72 18.18 -1.60
N ALA A 201 -0.84 19.34 -0.93
CA ALA A 201 -0.01 20.51 -1.19
C ALA A 201 1.47 20.33 -0.82
N ALA A 202 1.80 19.55 0.21
CA ALA A 202 3.19 19.25 0.57
C ALA A 202 3.83 18.24 -0.39
N ALA A 203 3.06 17.29 -0.90
CA ALA A 203 3.50 16.33 -1.91
C ALA A 203 3.68 16.98 -3.29
N ASP A 204 2.72 17.82 -3.73
CA ASP A 204 2.82 18.56 -4.99
C ASP A 204 3.94 19.61 -4.99
N ALA A 205 4.22 20.23 -3.83
CA ALA A 205 5.32 21.18 -3.69
C ALA A 205 6.71 20.53 -3.75
N ALA A 206 6.78 19.22 -3.55
CA ALA A 206 8.04 18.47 -3.47
C ALA A 206 8.30 17.59 -4.71
N ALA A 207 7.32 17.45 -5.60
CA ALA A 207 7.52 16.86 -6.92
C ALA A 207 8.50 17.72 -7.75
N PRO A 208 9.53 17.14 -8.38
CA PRO A 208 10.39 17.90 -9.28
C PRO A 208 9.56 18.44 -10.45
N ALA A 209 9.72 19.73 -10.76
CA ALA A 209 9.10 20.35 -11.92
C ALA A 209 9.61 19.67 -13.19
N GLY A 210 8.84 18.76 -13.78
CA GLY A 210 9.15 18.22 -15.11
C GLY A 210 8.58 16.84 -15.40
N ALA A 211 7.35 16.82 -15.91
CA ALA A 211 6.92 15.85 -16.92
C ALA A 211 5.77 16.47 -17.72
N GLU A 212 6.07 17.51 -18.50
CA GLU A 212 5.18 17.83 -19.62
C GLU A 212 5.30 16.70 -20.64
N ALA A 213 4.17 16.00 -20.86
CA ALA A 213 4.03 14.99 -21.89
C ALA A 213 4.24 15.64 -23.26
N GLY A 214 5.33 15.25 -23.94
CA GLY A 214 5.54 15.47 -25.37
C GLY A 214 4.92 14.37 -26.22
#